data_AF-A0A940WY41-F1
#
_entry.id   AF-A0A940WY41-F1
#
_cell.length_a   1.000
_cell.length_b   1.000
_cell.length_c   1.000
_cell.angle_alpha   90.00
_cell.angle_beta   90.00
_cell.angle_gamma   90.00
#
_symmetry.space_group_name_H-M   'P 1'
#
loop_
_entity.id
_entity.type
_entity.pdbx_description
1 polymer ?
#
loop_
_entity_poly.entity_id
_entity_poly.type
_entity_poly.pdbx_seq_one_letter_code
_entity_poly.pdbx_strand_id
1 'polypeptide(L)' 'MERNHSKKHYLAEIDYKNCSERWSWDIYIVANENQEYLGKALAPGKGVEIPWTLLGQKDYLGEMIEICEELMPK' A
#
# COMPACT_ATOMS: atom_id res chain seq x y z
N MET A 1 23.14 -19.61 4.77
CA MET A 1 22.16 -18.80 5.53
C MET A 1 21.35 -18.01 4.50
N GLU A 2 20.22 -18.54 4.08
CA GLU A 2 19.31 -17.81 3.17
C GLU A 2 18.65 -16.68 3.96
N ARG A 3 19.04 -15.43 3.66
CA ARG A 3 18.35 -14.24 4.17
C ARG A 3 17.04 -14.10 3.39
N ASN A 4 15.97 -14.72 3.89
CA ASN A 4 14.64 -14.53 3.36
C ASN A 4 14.17 -13.10 3.65
N HIS A 5 14.29 -12.21 2.66
CA HIS A 5 13.58 -10.94 2.66
C HIS A 5 12.10 -11.22 2.40
N SER A 6 11.28 -11.08 3.43
CA SER A 6 9.83 -11.25 3.35
C SER A 6 9.21 -10.12 2.52
N LYS A 7 9.13 -10.31 1.20
CA LYS A 7 8.35 -9.45 0.30
C LYS A 7 6.92 -9.94 0.28
N LYS A 8 5.98 -9.08 0.68
CA LYS A 8 4.54 -9.37 0.60
C LYS A 8 3.91 -8.45 -0.44
N HIS A 9 3.05 -9.03 -1.27
CA HIS A 9 2.29 -8.32 -2.27
C HIS A 9 0.80 -8.55 -2.00
N TYR A 10 0.03 -7.47 -2.06
CA TYR A 10 -1.39 -7.43 -1.77
C TYR A 10 -2.09 -6.67 -2.88
N LEU A 11 -3.23 -7.19 -3.32
CA LEU A 11 -4.16 -6.46 -4.17
C LEU A 11 -5.30 -5.97 -3.29
N ALA A 12 -5.54 -4.66 -3.29
CA ALA A 12 -6.63 -4.04 -2.55
C ALA A 12 -7.60 -3.34 -3.51
N GLU A 13 -8.88 -3.67 -3.37
CA GLU A 13 -9.97 -2.94 -4.03
C GLU A 13 -10.61 -2.01 -3.01
N ILE A 14 -10.53 -0.71 -3.25
CA ILE A 14 -11.06 0.32 -2.35
C ILE A 14 -12.23 1.01 -3.04
N ASP A 15 -13.43 0.80 -2.48
CA ASP A 15 -14.68 1.40 -2.93
C ASP A 15 -14.99 2.65 -2.08
N TYR A 16 -15.00 3.84 -2.68
CA TYR A 16 -15.47 5.04 -2.00
C TYR A 16 -16.99 5.07 -1.98
N LYS A 17 -17.60 5.03 -0.79
CA LYS A 17 -19.07 4.88 -0.60
C LYS A 17 -19.93 5.98 -1.26
N ASN A 18 -19.34 7.07 -1.76
CA ASN A 18 -20.05 8.19 -2.40
C ASN A 18 -19.64 8.50 -3.85
N CYS A 19 -18.72 7.75 -4.45
CA CYS A 19 -18.32 7.92 -5.86
C CYS A 19 -18.52 6.61 -6.63
N SER A 20 -18.96 6.70 -7.88
CA SER A 20 -19.04 5.53 -8.79
C SER A 20 -17.67 5.03 -9.25
N GLU A 21 -16.59 5.69 -8.83
CA GLU A 21 -15.23 5.35 -9.21
C GLU A 21 -14.61 4.37 -8.22
N ARG A 22 -14.36 3.15 -8.71
CA ARG A 22 -13.54 2.15 -8.03
C ARG A 22 -12.07 2.42 -8.23
N TRP A 23 -11.27 2.26 -7.18
CA TRP A 23 -9.82 2.32 -7.25
C TRP A 23 -9.24 0.95 -6.91
N SER A 24 -8.43 0.42 -7.82
CA SER A 24 -7.67 -0.81 -7.62
C SER A 24 -6.22 -0.43 -7.34
N TRP A 25 -5.71 -0.87 -6.19
CA TRP A 25 -4.35 -0.59 -5.73
C TRP A 25 -3.53 -1.87 -5.63
N ASP A 26 -2.35 -1.86 -6.25
CA ASP A 26 -1.30 -2.86 -6.03
C ASP A 26 -0.43 -2.40 -4.87
N ILE A 27 -0.49 -3.09 -3.73
CA ILE A 27 0.21 -2.72 -2.49
C ILE A 27 1.36 -3.70 -2.24
N TYR A 28 2.56 -3.15 -2.04
CA TYR A 28 3.78 -3.88 -1.76
C TYR A 28 4.27 -3.51 -0.38
N ILE A 29 4.53 -4.52 0.45
CA ILE A 29 5.08 -4.33 1.79
C ILE A 29 6.34 -5.19 1.91
N VAL A 30 7.45 -4.55 2.28
CA VAL A 30 8.75 -5.21 2.43
C VAL A 30 9.35 -4.84 3.77
N ALA A 31 10.07 -5.77 4.39
CA ALA A 31 10.92 -5.48 5.53
C ALA A 31 12.37 -5.24 5.05
N ASN A 32 13.00 -4.16 5.50
CA ASN A 32 14.41 -3.90 5.26
C ASN A 32 15.31 -4.68 6.23
N GLU A 33 16.63 -4.54 6.09
CA GLU A 33 17.61 -5.24 6.94
C GLU A 33 17.55 -4.83 8.42
N ASN A 34 16.99 -3.64 8.71
CA ASN A 34 16.80 -3.11 10.05
C ASN A 34 15.45 -3.51 10.67
N GLN A 35 14.70 -4.42 10.02
CA GLN A 35 13.33 -4.80 10.40
C GLN A 35 12.32 -3.64 10.33
N GLU A 36 12.63 -2.59 9.60
CA GLU A 36 11.69 -1.51 9.31
C GLU A 36 10.83 -1.93 8.11
N TYR A 37 9.53 -1.66 8.19
CA TYR A 37 8.60 -2.01 7.12
C TYR A 37 8.41 -0.81 6.21
N LEU A 38 8.53 -1.08 4.90
CA LEU A 38 8.31 -0.11 3.85
C LEU A 38 7.10 -0.54 3.02
N GLY A 39 6.18 0.39 2.82
CA GLY A 39 5.00 0.24 1.98
C GLY A 39 5.13 1.03 0.69
N LYS A 40 4.68 0.45 -0.42
CA LYS A 40 4.53 1.11 -1.73
C LYS A 40 3.16 0.75 -2.28
N ALA A 41 2.49 1.67 -2.95
CA ALA A 41 1.23 1.36 -3.62
C ALA A 41 1.14 2.01 -5.00
N LEU A 42 0.46 1.35 -5.93
CA LEU A 42 0.21 1.87 -7.27
C LEU A 42 -1.26 1.70 -7.62
N ALA A 43 -1.87 2.73 -8.18
CA ALA A 43 -3.18 2.66 -8.82
C ALA A 43 -2.97 2.71 -10.34
N PRO A 44 -2.66 1.58 -11.00
CA PRO A 44 -2.28 1.57 -12.43
C PRO A 44 -3.38 2.13 -13.33
N GLY A 45 -4.65 1.92 -13.00
CA GLY A 45 -5.78 2.47 -13.75
C GLY A 45 -5.96 4.00 -13.62
N LYS A 46 -5.26 4.64 -12.67
CA LYS A 46 -5.38 6.07 -12.38
C LYS A 46 -4.06 6.83 -12.55
N GLY A 47 -2.93 6.13 -12.75
CA GLY A 47 -1.61 6.73 -12.88
C GLY A 47 -1.08 7.35 -11.59
N VAL A 48 -1.58 6.91 -10.43
CA VAL A 48 -1.14 7.39 -9.11
C VAL A 48 -0.20 6.37 -8.47
N GLU A 49 0.87 6.85 -7.84
CA GLU A 49 1.85 6.04 -7.14
C GLU A 49 2.14 6.65 -5.76
N ILE A 50 2.16 5.79 -4.74
CA ILE A 50 2.68 6.07 -3.42
C ILE A 50 4.11 5.51 -3.39
N PRO A 51 5.16 6.35 -3.23
CA PRO A 51 6.54 5.88 -3.15
C PRO A 51 6.75 5.06 -1.87
N TRP A 52 7.91 4.39 -1.77
CA TRP A 52 8.27 3.64 -0.57
C TRP A 52 8.24 4.53 0.68
N THR A 53 7.29 4.27 1.56
CA THR A 53 7.05 4.98 2.81
C THR A 53 7.31 4.07 3.99
N LEU A 54 7.89 4.63 5.05
CA LEU A 54 8.11 3.92 6.31
C LEU A 54 6.78 3.71 7.02
N LEU A 55 6.48 2.45 7.37
CA LEU A 55 5.27 2.07 8.08
C LEU A 55 5.57 1.95 9.57
N GLY A 56 4.84 2.71 10.38
CA GLY A 56 5.03 2.78 11.83
C GLY A 56 3.95 2.04 12.64
N GLN A 57 2.84 1.66 12.01
CA GLN A 57 1.69 1.07 12.68
C GLN A 57 1.86 -0.44 12.92
N LYS A 58 1.04 -1.00 13.82
CA LYS A 58 0.96 -2.46 14.02
C LYS A 58 0.33 -3.19 12.83
N ASP A 59 -0.53 -2.51 12.07
CA ASP A 59 -1.15 -3.02 10.85
C ASP A 59 -0.65 -2.26 9.62
N TYR A 60 0.37 -2.83 8.98
CA TYR A 60 1.01 -2.27 7.79
C TYR A 60 0.09 -2.18 6.58
N LEU A 61 -0.86 -3.12 6.44
CA LEU A 61 -1.79 -3.10 5.32
C LEU A 61 -2.86 -2.05 5.55
N GLY A 62 -3.40 -1.97 6.77
CA GLY A 62 -4.34 -0.91 7.17
C GLY A 62 -3.76 0.48 6.95
N GLU A 63 -2.52 0.73 7.40
CA GLU A 63 -1.82 2.01 7.18
C GLU A 63 -1.69 2.35 5.69
N MET A 64 -1.34 1.37 4.84
CA MET A 64 -1.29 1.60 3.39
C MET A 64 -2.66 1.88 2.77
N ILE A 65 -3.73 1.23 3.25
CA ILE A 65 -5.10 1.47 2.79
C ILE A 65 -5.53 2.91 3.14
N GLU A 66 -5.26 3.36 4.37
CA GLU A 66 -5.57 4.74 4.79
C GLU A 66 -4.86 5.77 3.90
N ILE A 67 -3.57 5.57 3.60
CA ILE A 67 -2.81 6.45 2.68
C ILE A 67 -3.43 6.43 1.27
N CYS A 68 -3.85 5.26 0.78
CA CYS A 68 -4.51 5.15 -0.52
C CYS A 68 -5.84 5.92 -0.54
N GLU A 69 -6.65 5.82 0.52
CA GLU A 69 -7.93 6.54 0.66
C GLU A 69 -7.75 8.05 0.72
N GLU A 70 -6.70 8.56 1.36
CA GLU A 70 -6.40 10.00 1.41
C GLU A 70 -6.07 10.60 0.04
N LEU A 71 -5.49 9.81 -0.86
CA LEU A 71 -5.16 10.23 -2.23
C LEU A 71 -6.33 10.09 -3.21
N MET A 72 -7.42 9.44 -2.81
CA MET A 72 -8.62 9.34 -3.62
C MET A 72 -9.38 10.68 -3.61
N PRO A 73 -9.90 11.13 -4.77
CA PRO A 73 -10.77 12.30 -4.81
C PRO A 73 -12.02 12.06 -3.96
N LYS A 74 -12.40 13.06 -3.17
CA LYS A 74 -13.59 13.05 -2.28
C LYS A 74 -14.77 13.75 -2.92
#